data_AF-S4PSX7-F1
#
_entry.id   AF-S4PSX7-F1
#
_cell.length_a   1.000
_cell.length_b   1.000
_cell.length_c   1.000
_cell.angle_alpha   90.00
_cell.angle_beta   90.00
_cell.angle_gamma   90.00
#
_symmetry.space_group_name_H-M   'P 1'
#
loop_
_entity.id
_entity.type
_entity.pdbx_description
1 polymer ?
#
loop_
_entity_poly.entity_id
_entity_poly.type
_entity_poly.pdbx_seq_one_letter_code
_entity_poly.pdbx_strand_id
1 'polypeptide(L)' 'NDQKKGGLFVIGHVRVGQLDGSGDPLADEHKYWLKLIDHLKVKAFVELCLAESIRNGAAHLTRLSGLG' A
#
# COMPACT_ATOMS: atom_id res chain seq x y z
N ASN A 1 1.18 15.68 2.72
CA ASN A 1 1.75 16.50 1.63
C ASN A 1 2.69 17.58 2.19
N ASP A 2 2.27 18.30 3.22
CA ASP A 2 2.91 19.54 3.69
C ASP A 2 4.36 19.43 4.15
N GLN A 3 4.80 18.24 4.59
CA GLN A 3 6.20 18.00 4.95
C GLN A 3 7.15 17.91 3.74
N LYS A 4 6.66 17.57 2.54
CA LYS A 4 7.52 17.35 1.36
C LYS A 4 6.91 18.10 0.17
N LYS A 5 7.39 19.32 -0.08
CA LYS A 5 6.98 20.25 -1.17
C LYS A 5 7.21 19.65 -2.57
N GLY A 6 6.41 18.66 -2.97
CA GLY A 6 6.50 17.98 -4.28
C GLY A 6 7.29 16.66 -4.29
N GLY A 7 7.68 16.15 -3.12
CA GLY A 7 8.33 14.84 -3.02
C GLY A 7 7.34 13.69 -3.25
N LEU A 8 7.82 12.60 -3.84
CA LEU A 8 7.05 11.36 -3.98
C LEU A 8 6.95 10.64 -2.63
N PHE A 9 5.75 10.13 -2.32
CA PHE A 9 5.50 9.23 -1.19
C PHE A 9 5.22 7.82 -1.67
N VAL A 10 5.56 6.83 -0.85
CA VAL A 10 5.06 5.46 -1.00
C VAL A 10 4.26 5.14 0.24
N ILE A 11 3.00 4.75 0.07
CA ILE A 11 2.07 4.41 1.14
C ILE A 11 1.98 2.89 1.18
N GLY A 12 2.59 2.29 2.20
CA GLY A 12 2.52 0.85 2.43
C GLY A 12 1.35 0.49 3.37
N HIS A 13 0.54 -0.49 2.99
CA HIS A 13 -0.52 -1.05 3.84
C HIS A 13 -0.37 -2.56 3.95
N VAL A 14 -0.37 -3.08 5.19
CA VAL A 14 -0.34 -4.52 5.45
C VAL A 14 -1.71 -4.97 5.91
N ARG A 15 -2.31 -5.88 5.16
CA ARG A 15 -3.50 -6.63 5.58
C ARG A 15 -3.07 -7.97 6.14
N VAL A 16 -3.48 -8.25 7.38
CA VAL A 16 -3.22 -9.55 7.99
C VAL A 16 -4.24 -10.56 7.48
N GLY A 17 -3.77 -11.64 6.88
CA GLY A 17 -4.63 -12.69 6.32
C GLY A 17 -3.87 -13.68 5.46
N GLN A 18 -4.61 -14.59 4.85
CA GLN A 18 -4.10 -15.62 3.95
C GLN A 18 -4.89 -15.62 2.64
N LEU A 19 -4.28 -16.09 1.57
CA LEU A 19 -4.97 -16.31 0.31
C LEU A 19 -5.92 -17.50 0.46
N ASP A 20 -7.18 -17.30 0.10
CA ASP A 20 -8.22 -18.32 0.16
C ASP A 20 -8.56 -18.89 -1.24
N GLY A 21 -7.84 -18.46 -2.28
CA GLY A 21 -8.03 -18.91 -3.66
C GLY A 21 -9.25 -18.30 -4.36
N SER A 22 -9.99 -17.39 -3.72
CA SER A 22 -11.20 -16.76 -4.28
C SER A 22 -10.92 -15.55 -5.17
N GLY A 23 -9.66 -15.14 -5.31
CA GLY A 23 -9.23 -13.99 -6.10
C GLY A 23 -8.18 -13.16 -5.36
N ASP A 24 -7.96 -11.93 -5.82
CA ASP A 24 -7.14 -10.95 -5.09
C ASP A 24 -7.96 -10.31 -3.97
N PRO A 25 -7.67 -10.61 -2.68
CA PRO A 25 -8.43 -10.08 -1.56
C PRO A 25 -8.22 -8.58 -1.33
N LEU A 26 -7.21 -7.97 -1.98
CA LEU A 26 -6.84 -6.56 -1.79
C LEU A 26 -7.37 -5.65 -2.91
N ALA A 27 -8.03 -6.20 -3.93
CA ALA A 27 -8.42 -5.45 -5.13
C ALA A 27 -9.34 -4.25 -4.82
N ASP A 28 -10.27 -4.40 -3.88
CA ASP A 28 -11.18 -3.31 -3.50
C ASP A 28 -10.53 -2.29 -2.58
N GLU A 29 -9.66 -2.74 -1.67
CA GLU A 29 -8.84 -1.85 -0.83
C GLU A 29 -7.89 -1.01 -1.69
N HIS A 30 -7.33 -1.60 -2.75
CA HIS A 30 -6.48 -0.88 -3.70
C HIS A 30 -7.22 0.28 -4.36
N LYS A 31 -8.43 0.04 -4.89
CA LYS A 31 -9.27 1.10 -5.46
C LYS A 31 -9.58 2.19 -4.44
N TYR A 32 -9.84 1.81 -3.19
CA TYR A 32 -10.11 2.76 -2.11
C TYR A 32 -8.89 3.66 -1.83
N TRP A 33 -7.70 3.08 -1.71
CA TRP A 33 -6.46 3.84 -1.50
C TRP A 33 -6.14 4.79 -2.65
N LEU A 34 -6.34 4.36 -3.89
CA LEU A 34 -6.16 5.23 -5.07
C LEU A 34 -7.11 6.44 -5.03
N LYS A 35 -8.39 6.21 -4.71
CA LYS A 35 -9.36 7.31 -4.53
C LYS A 35 -8.94 8.26 -3.41
N LEU A 36 -8.41 7.74 -2.31
CA LEU A 36 -7.95 8.56 -1.19
C LEU A 36 -6.76 9.43 -1.58
N ILE A 37 -5.76 8.88 -2.27
CA ILE A 37 -4.60 9.65 -2.76
C ILE A 37 -5.03 10.77 -3.70
N ASP A 38 -5.91 10.46 -4.65
CA ASP A 38 -6.45 11.44 -5.59
C ASP A 38 -7.21 12.56 -4.85
N HIS A 39 -8.06 12.18 -3.89
CA HIS A 39 -8.80 13.14 -3.07
C HIS A 39 -7.87 14.05 -2.24
N LEU A 40 -6.81 13.50 -1.66
CA LEU A 40 -5.82 14.24 -0.87
C LEU A 40 -4.85 15.05 -1.75
N LYS A 41 -4.89 14.89 -3.07
CA LYS A 41 -4.00 15.54 -4.06
C LYS A 41 -2.52 15.37 -3.71
N VAL A 42 -2.15 14.17 -3.25
CA VAL A 42 -0.76 13.82 -2.92
C VAL A 42 -0.16 13.01 -4.06
N LYS A 43 1.10 13.27 -4.41
CA LYS A 43 1.83 12.43 -5.36
C LYS A 43 2.40 11.21 -4.61
N ALA A 44 1.69 10.09 -4.68
CA ALA A 44 2.07 8.88 -3.98
C ALA A 44 1.76 7.59 -4.76
N PHE A 45 2.56 6.56 -4.54
CA PHE A 45 2.25 5.17 -4.91
C PHE A 45 1.68 4.41 -3.71
N VAL A 46 0.78 3.47 -3.94
CA VAL A 46 0.23 2.57 -2.91
C VAL A 46 0.84 1.20 -3.10
N GLU A 47 1.37 0.63 -2.04
CA GLU A 47 1.82 -0.77 -1.99
C GLU A 47 0.98 -1.51 -0.95
N LEU A 48 0.23 -2.52 -1.39
CA LEU A 48 -0.57 -3.36 -0.49
C LEU A 48 0.08 -4.73 -0.33
N CYS A 49 0.14 -5.22 0.90
CA CYS A 49 0.74 -6.52 1.21
C CYS A 49 -0.21 -7.35 2.07
N LEU A 50 -0.57 -8.54 1.58
CA LEU A 50 -1.22 -9.57 2.38
C LEU A 50 -0.13 -10.39 3.08
N ALA A 51 -0.19 -10.51 4.41
CA ALA A 51 0.78 -11.27 5.17
C ALA A 51 0.16 -11.92 6.42
N GLU A 52 0.76 -12.98 6.92
CA GLU A 52 0.31 -13.65 8.15
C GLU A 52 0.57 -12.82 9.41
N SER A 53 1.42 -11.79 9.32
CA SER A 53 1.68 -10.86 10.41
C SER A 53 2.09 -9.49 9.91
N ILE A 54 1.81 -8.46 10.73
CA ILE A 54 2.25 -7.09 10.47
C ILE A 54 3.76 -6.99 10.31
N ARG A 55 4.53 -7.73 11.12
CA ARG A 55 6.00 -7.72 11.07
C ARG A 55 6.52 -8.18 9.71
N ASN A 56 6.00 -9.30 9.22
CA ASN A 56 6.44 -9.86 7.94
C ASN A 56 6.02 -8.95 6.79
N GLY A 57 4.78 -8.46 6.79
CA GLY A 57 4.29 -7.53 5.77
C GLY A 57 5.05 -6.20 5.76
N ALA A 58 5.34 -5.62 6.92
CA ALA A 58 6.10 -4.37 7.01
C ALA A 58 7.54 -4.54 6.53
N ALA A 59 8.17 -5.66 6.88
CA ALA A 59 9.51 -5.99 6.41
C ALA A 59 9.54 -6.29 4.90
N HIS A 60 8.47 -6.87 4.36
CA HIS A 60 8.27 -7.08 2.93
C HIS A 60 8.16 -5.74 2.20
N LEU A 61 7.25 -4.87 2.65
CA LEU A 61 7.08 -3.53 2.11
C LEU A 61 8.38 -2.75 2.16
N THR A 62 9.08 -2.70 3.30
CA THR A 62 10.33 -1.93 3.41
C THR A 62 11.43 -2.41 2.46
N ARG A 63 11.48 -3.71 2.14
CA ARG A 63 12.51 -4.28 1.26
C ARG A 63 12.18 -4.14 -0.22
N LEU A 64 10.91 -4.16 -0.59
CA LEU A 64 10.49 -4.18 -2.01
C LEU A 64 9.82 -2.89 -2.49
N SER A 65 9.36 -2.03 -1.57
CA SER A 65 8.73 -0.76 -1.94
C SER A 65 9.70 0.14 -2.67
N GLY A 66 9.24 0.78 -3.74
CA GLY A 66 10.05 1.73 -4.51
C GLY A 66 10.91 1.11 -5.61
N LEU A 67 10.75 -0.18 -5.89
CA LEU A 67 11.16 -0.80 -7.16
C LEU A 67 10.14 -0.41 -8.23
N GLY A 68 10.23 0.84 -8.69
CA GLY A 68 9.49 1.34 -9.86
C GLY A 68 10.14 0.90 -11.16
#